data_AF-A0A927AP11-F1
#
_entry.id   AF-A0A927AP11-F1
#
_cell.length_a   1.000
_cell.length_b   1.000
_cell.length_c   1.000
_cell.angle_alpha   90.00
_cell.angle_beta   90.00
_cell.angle_gamma   90.00
#
_symmetry.space_group_name_H-M   'P 1'
#
loop_
_entity.id
_entity.type
_entity.pdbx_description
1 polymer ?
#
loop_
_entity_poly.entity_id
_entity_poly.type
_entity_poly.pdbx_seq_one_letter_code
_entity_poly.pdbx_strand_id
1 'polypeptide(L)'
;MNLILHLLLDAAVIFGLAYIMPQVEVKSFGTALLIALILALLNFLVGWLIRFPLNLVTLFLLTGIVRIIVTALLLKLIDNFMDSFTIVGFWPALVIALAVAVAGMLIDRSAPTPEMNQATGQEALLYISQRLFV
;
A
#
# COMPACT_ATOMS: atom_id res chain seq x y z
N MET A 1 -1.37 10.20 -4.70
CA MET A 1 -0.26 11.03 -4.17
C MET A 1 -0.31 10.97 -2.66
N ASN A 2 0.39 10.00 -2.07
CA ASN A 2 0.76 9.87 -0.65
C ASN A 2 1.60 8.60 -0.46
N LEU A 3 2.52 8.32 -1.39
CA LEU A 3 3.31 7.07 -1.43
C LEU A 3 4.11 6.89 -0.13
N ILE A 4 4.63 7.99 0.40
CA ILE A 4 5.34 8.03 1.68
C ILE A 4 4.42 7.66 2.85
N LEU A 5 3.18 8.15 2.89
CA LEU A 5 2.21 7.83 3.96
C LEU A 5 1.73 6.39 3.87
N HIS A 6 1.53 5.87 2.66
CA HIS A 6 1.15 4.47 2.44
C HIS A 6 2.29 3.53 2.88
N LEU A 7 3.53 3.87 2.52
CA LEU A 7 4.71 3.13 2.94
C LEU A 7 4.88 3.13 4.46
N LEU A 8 4.68 4.28 5.11
CA LEU A 8 4.80 4.41 6.55
C LEU A 8 3.70 3.64 7.29
N LEU A 9 2.47 3.62 6.75
CA LEU A 9 1.39 2.79 7.26
C LEU A 9 1.71 1.31 7.14
N ASP A 10 2.14 0.84 5.97
CA ASP A 10 2.48 -0.56 5.75
C ASP A 10 3.59 -0.99 6.72
N ALA A 11 4.60 -0.14 6.92
CA ALA A 11 5.64 -0.35 7.93
C ALA A 11 5.08 -0.43 9.37
N ALA A 12 4.18 0.49 9.73
CA ALA A 12 3.56 0.52 11.06
C ALA A 12 2.69 -0.72 11.31
N VAL A 13 1.96 -1.19 10.29
CA VAL A 13 1.12 -2.39 10.37
C VAL A 13 1.97 -3.64 10.50
N ILE A 14 3.01 -3.79 9.67
CA ILE A 14 3.92 -4.94 9.75
C ILE A 14 4.62 -4.98 11.11
N PHE A 15 5.13 -3.84 11.59
CA PHE A 15 5.78 -3.75 12.90
C PHE A 15 4.80 -4.02 14.04
N GLY A 16 3.60 -3.43 13.99
CA GLY A 16 2.58 -3.62 15.01
C GLY A 16 2.11 -5.07 15.10
N LEU A 17 1.96 -5.76 13.97
CA LEU A 17 1.60 -7.18 13.94
C LEU A 17 2.74 -8.07 14.39
N ALA A 18 4.00 -7.70 14.14
CA ALA A 18 5.14 -8.41 14.68
C ALA A 18 5.17 -8.41 16.22
N TYR A 19 4.67 -7.35 16.87
CA TYR A 19 4.53 -7.33 18.33
C TYR A 19 3.39 -8.20 18.86
N ILE A 20 2.33 -8.38 18.07
CA ILE A 20 1.13 -9.13 18.47
C ILE A 20 1.28 -10.62 18.18
N MET A 21 2.06 -10.98 17.16
CA MET A 21 2.25 -12.36 16.71
C MET A 21 3.58 -12.94 17.18
N PRO A 22 3.58 -13.96 18.05
CA PRO A 22 4.81 -14.62 18.48
C PRO A 22 5.52 -15.38 17.35
N GLN A 23 4.86 -15.60 16.22
CA GLN A 23 5.44 -16.26 15.05
C GLN A 23 6.21 -15.31 14.12
N VAL A 24 6.26 -14.01 14.44
CA VAL A 24 6.87 -12.96 13.60
C VAL A 24 7.89 -12.21 14.44
N GLU A 25 9.17 -12.39 14.12
CA GLU A 25 10.26 -11.71 14.81
C GLU A 25 10.83 -10.58 13.94
N VAL A 26 10.90 -9.38 14.51
CA VAL A 26 11.53 -8.21 13.88
C VAL A 26 12.56 -7.64 14.85
N LYS A 27 13.84 -7.63 14.46
CA LYS A 27 14.94 -7.21 15.36
C LYS A 27 14.84 -5.75 15.84
N SER A 28 14.32 -4.84 15.01
CA SER A 28 14.23 -3.41 15.36
C SER A 28 13.21 -2.66 14.51
N PHE A 29 12.81 -1.46 14.95
CA PHE A 29 11.97 -0.55 14.14
C PHE A 29 12.60 -0.19 12.80
N GLY A 30 13.93 -0.01 12.76
CA GLY A 30 14.66 0.24 11.51
C GLY A 30 14.56 -0.93 10.52
N THR A 31 14.55 -2.16 11.03
CA THR A 31 14.32 -3.35 10.21
C THR A 31 12.91 -3.37 9.63
N ALA A 32 11.88 -3.01 10.41
CA ALA A 32 10.50 -2.91 9.91
C ALA A 32 10.34 -1.89 8.79
N LEU A 33 10.97 -0.73 8.92
CA LEU A 33 10.96 0.29 7.88
C LEU A 33 11.64 -0.22 6.59
N LEU A 34 12.74 -0.95 6.72
CA LEU A 34 13.45 -1.55 5.59
C LEU A 34 12.62 -2.65 4.91
N ILE A 35 11.96 -3.52 5.69
CA ILE A 35 11.02 -4.53 5.18
C ILE A 35 9.90 -3.87 4.39
N ALA A 36 9.28 -2.82 4.94
CA ALA A 36 8.19 -2.11 4.25
C ALA A 36 8.67 -1.45 2.96
N LEU A 37 9.87 -0.87 2.96
CA LEU A 37 10.49 -0.28 1.76
C LEU A 37 10.72 -1.33 0.67
N ILE A 38 11.29 -2.49 1.04
CA ILE A 38 11.49 -3.60 0.11
C ILE A 38 10.14 -4.13 -0.38
N LEU A 39 9.18 -4.33 0.52
CA LEU A 39 7.86 -4.83 0.17
C LEU A 39 7.13 -3.89 -0.82
N ALA A 40 7.21 -2.57 -0.60
CA ALA A 40 6.64 -1.59 -1.51
C ALA A 40 7.30 -1.61 -2.90
N LEU A 41 8.64 -1.74 -2.95
CA LEU A 41 9.38 -1.85 -4.20
C LEU A 41 9.03 -3.14 -4.95
N LEU A 42 8.98 -4.27 -4.24
CA LEU A 42 8.59 -5.58 -4.80
C LEU A 42 7.13 -5.55 -5.28
N ASN A 43 6.21 -4.95 -4.53
CA ASN A 43 4.81 -4.78 -4.94
C ASN A 43 4.70 -3.94 -6.22
N PHE A 44 5.50 -2.88 -6.35
CA PHE A 44 5.54 -2.08 -7.58
C PHE A 44 6.06 -2.90 -8.78
N LEU A 45 7.13 -3.67 -8.58
CA LEU A 45 7.73 -4.50 -9.61
C LEU A 45 6.77 -5.61 -10.08
N VAL A 46 6.09 -6.28 -9.14
CA VAL A 46 5.07 -7.28 -9.45
C VAL A 46 3.87 -6.64 -10.14
N GLY A 47 3.42 -5.46 -9.69
CA GLY A 47 2.34 -4.73 -10.33
C GLY A 47 2.67 -4.25 -11.75
N TRP A 48 3.94 -4.03 -12.06
CA TRP A 48 4.42 -3.74 -13.43
C TRP A 48 4.50 -5.02 -14.28
N LEU A 49 5.08 -6.09 -13.71
CA LEU A 49 5.24 -7.38 -14.38
C LEU A 49 3.90 -8.04 -14.74
N ILE A 50 2.90 -7.96 -13.86
CA ILE A 50 1.56 -8.53 -14.09
C ILE A 50 0.78 -7.71 -15.13
N ARG A 51 1.05 -6.40 -15.26
CA ARG A 51 0.34 -5.52 -16.22
C ARG A 51 0.80 -5.67 -17.66
N PHE A 52 2.04 -6.11 -17.88
CA PHE A 52 2.63 -6.18 -19.22
C PHE A 52 2.06 -7.32 -20.12
N PRO A 53 1.74 -8.53 -19.61
CA PRO A 53 1.22 -9.62 -20.44
C PRO A 53 -0.31 -9.79 -20.43
N LEU A 54 -1.06 -9.19 -19.49
CA LEU A 54 -2.48 -9.51 -19.24
C LEU A 54 -3.44 -8.36 -19.59
N ASN A 55 -3.41 -7.90 -20.84
CA ASN A 55 -4.51 -7.08 -21.37
C ASN A 55 -5.77 -7.92 -21.67
N LEU A 56 -5.76 -9.24 -21.45
CA LEU A 56 -6.87 -10.13 -21.73
C LEU A 56 -7.27 -10.94 -20.48
N VAL A 57 -8.47 -10.64 -20.00
CA VAL A 57 -9.55 -11.63 -19.81
C VAL A 57 -10.03 -11.92 -18.39
N THR A 58 -9.27 -11.79 -17.30
CA THR A 58 -9.82 -12.37 -16.05
C THR A 58 -9.39 -11.70 -14.75
N LEU A 59 -10.36 -11.01 -14.13
CA LEU A 59 -10.69 -11.05 -12.70
C LEU A 59 -10.30 -9.82 -11.86
N PHE A 60 -11.15 -8.79 -11.92
CA PHE A 60 -11.29 -7.73 -10.92
C PHE A 60 -11.50 -8.27 -9.47
N LEU A 61 -11.96 -9.52 -9.32
CA LEU A 61 -12.12 -10.21 -8.03
C LEU A 61 -10.85 -10.94 -7.56
N LEU A 62 -9.99 -11.39 -8.47
CA LEU A 62 -8.69 -11.98 -8.08
C LEU A 62 -7.67 -10.91 -7.74
N THR A 63 -7.82 -9.67 -8.19
CA THR A 63 -6.85 -8.61 -7.90
C THR A 63 -6.68 -8.36 -6.40
N GLY A 64 -7.72 -8.60 -5.57
CA GLY A 64 -7.61 -8.52 -4.12
C GLY A 64 -6.89 -9.73 -3.50
N ILE A 65 -7.43 -10.93 -3.72
CA ILE A 65 -6.89 -12.17 -3.12
C ILE A 65 -5.50 -12.50 -3.68
N VAL A 66 -5.27 -12.36 -4.98
CA VAL A 66 -3.95 -12.55 -5.59
C VAL A 66 -2.97 -11.54 -5.03
N ARG A 67 -3.36 -10.28 -4.83
CA ARG A 67 -2.47 -9.28 -4.23
C ARG A 67 -2.08 -9.66 -2.80
N ILE A 68 -3.02 -10.16 -1.98
CA ILE A 68 -2.74 -10.64 -0.63
C ILE A 68 -1.77 -11.85 -0.68
N ILE A 69 -2.04 -12.83 -1.53
CA ILE A 69 -1.17 -14.02 -1.68
C ILE A 69 0.22 -13.61 -2.15
N VAL A 70 0.32 -12.72 -3.15
CA VAL A 70 1.58 -12.16 -3.64
C VAL A 70 2.31 -11.46 -2.50
N THR A 71 1.66 -10.54 -1.79
CA THR A 71 2.27 -9.83 -0.65
C THR A 71 2.77 -10.80 0.43
N ALA A 72 2.04 -11.87 0.73
CA ALA A 72 2.49 -12.91 1.65
C ALA A 72 3.72 -13.67 1.14
N LEU A 73 3.77 -13.99 -0.16
CA LEU A 73 4.95 -14.58 -0.79
C LEU A 73 6.15 -13.62 -0.75
N LEU A 74 5.94 -12.32 -0.99
CA LEU A 74 7.00 -11.32 -0.92
C LEU A 74 7.54 -11.17 0.50
N LEU A 75 6.67 -11.19 1.52
CA LEU A 75 7.11 -11.21 2.92
C LEU A 75 7.95 -12.45 3.23
N LYS A 76 7.54 -13.62 2.73
CA LYS A 76 8.34 -14.85 2.85
C LYS A 76 9.68 -14.78 2.10
N LEU A 77 9.73 -14.06 0.98
CA LEU A 77 10.96 -13.81 0.25
C LEU A 77 11.89 -12.89 1.04
N ILE A 78 11.35 -11.85 1.68
CA ILE A 78 12.12 -10.92 2.53
C ILE A 78 12.65 -11.64 3.77
N ASP A 79 11.83 -12.47 4.41
CA ASP A 79 12.21 -13.37 5.52
C ASP A 79 13.44 -14.22 5.14
N ASN A 80 13.43 -14.83 3.95
CA ASN A 80 14.58 -15.62 3.48
C ASN A 80 15.81 -14.77 3.08
N PHE A 81 15.64 -13.48 2.82
CA PHE A 81 16.71 -12.58 2.40
C PHE A 81 17.33 -11.80 3.57
N MET A 82 16.62 -11.72 4.71
CA MET A 82 16.99 -10.89 5.85
C MET A 82 17.02 -11.70 7.15
N ASP A 83 18.21 -11.91 7.72
CA ASP A 83 18.37 -12.52 9.06
C ASP A 83 17.77 -11.69 10.22
N SER A 84 17.29 -10.48 9.92
CA SER A 84 16.71 -9.57 10.91
C SER A 84 15.18 -9.63 10.96
N PHE A 85 14.58 -10.45 10.10
CA PHE A 85 13.15 -10.66 10.00
C PHE A 85 12.87 -12.15 9.86
N THR A 86 12.09 -12.72 10.77
CA THR A 86 11.76 -14.14 10.70
C THR A 86 10.25 -14.34 10.79
N ILE A 87 9.69 -15.10 9.84
CA ILE A 87 8.28 -15.50 9.87
C ILE A 87 8.16 -17.02 9.94
N VAL A 88 7.63 -17.54 11.05
CA VAL A 88 7.44 -18.99 11.23
C VAL A 88 6.15 -19.45 10.56
N GLY A 89 6.28 -20.08 9.39
CA GLY A 89 5.17 -20.63 8.60
C GLY A 89 4.55 -19.65 7.59
N PHE A 90 3.57 -20.13 6.81
CA PHE A 90 2.88 -19.32 5.78
C PHE A 90 1.69 -18.53 6.35
N TRP A 91 1.03 -19.08 7.37
CA TRP A 91 -0.16 -18.47 7.98
C TRP A 91 0.09 -17.05 8.52
N PRO A 92 1.14 -16.77 9.30
CA PRO A 92 1.39 -15.42 9.79
C PRO A 92 1.67 -14.43 8.65
N ALA A 93 2.42 -14.86 7.61
CA ALA A 93 2.70 -14.05 6.43
C ALA A 93 1.40 -13.65 5.70
N LEU A 94 0.44 -14.57 5.60
CA LEU A 94 -0.87 -14.30 5.01
C LEU A 94 -1.69 -13.30 5.83
N VAL A 95 -1.67 -13.41 7.15
CA VAL A 95 -2.41 -12.46 8.02
C VAL A 95 -1.79 -11.07 7.96
N ILE A 96 -0.45 -10.95 7.95
CA ILE A 96 0.23 -9.67 7.75
C ILE A 96 -0.18 -9.06 6.40
N ALA A 97 -0.13 -9.85 5.32
CA ALA A 97 -0.51 -9.39 4.00
C ALA A 97 -1.97 -8.92 3.93
N LEU A 98 -2.89 -9.63 4.60
CA LEU A 98 -4.29 -9.24 4.70
C LEU A 98 -4.45 -7.91 5.45
N ALA A 99 -3.77 -7.76 6.58
CA ALA A 99 -3.84 -6.54 7.39
C ALA A 99 -3.26 -5.32 6.65
N VAL A 100 -2.14 -5.49 5.94
CA VAL A 100 -1.56 -4.47 5.05
C VAL A 100 -2.59 -4.07 3.97
N ALA A 101 -3.22 -5.04 3.33
CA ALA A 101 -4.23 -4.77 2.30
C ALA A 101 -5.45 -4.00 2.84
N VAL A 102 -5.91 -4.34 4.05
CA VAL A 102 -7.03 -3.65 4.72
C VAL A 102 -6.64 -2.25 5.15
N ALA A 103 -5.45 -2.08 5.76
CA ALA A 103 -4.96 -0.79 6.19
C ALA A 103 -4.81 0.19 5.02
N GLY A 104 -4.25 -0.26 3.89
CA GLY A 104 -4.17 0.53 2.67
C GLY A 104 -5.54 0.98 2.17
N MET A 105 -6.54 0.09 2.20
CA MET A 105 -7.93 0.44 1.79
C MET A 105 -8.54 1.53 2.69
N LEU A 106 -8.25 1.53 3.99
CA LEU A 106 -8.78 2.53 4.92
C LEU A 106 -8.16 3.92 4.67
N ILE A 107 -6.87 3.99 4.34
CA ILE A 107 -6.21 5.25 3.96
C ILE A 107 -6.77 5.77 2.63
N ASP A 108 -6.94 4.90 1.64
CA ASP A 108 -7.46 5.32 0.33
C ASP A 108 -8.88 5.91 0.42
N ARG A 109 -9.68 5.44 1.38
CA ARG A 109 -11.03 5.96 1.66
C ARG A 109 -11.05 7.27 2.44
N SER A 110 -9.98 7.57 3.19
CA SER A 110 -9.89 8.73 4.07
C SER A 110 -9.04 9.86 3.51
N ALA A 111 -8.29 9.62 2.42
CA ALA A 111 -7.58 10.67 1.70
C ALA A 111 -8.57 11.64 1.01
N PRO A 112 -8.60 12.93 1.42
CA PRO A 112 -9.43 13.93 0.75
C PRO A 112 -8.90 14.13 -0.68
N THR A 113 -9.76 13.94 -1.67
CA THR A 113 -9.50 14.31 -3.07
C THR A 113 -9.12 15.79 -3.14
N PRO A 114 -8.00 16.17 -3.77
CA PRO A 114 -7.62 17.57 -3.97
C PRO A 114 -8.43 18.23 -5.10
N GLU A 115 -9.76 18.02 -5.14
CA GLU A 115 -10.66 18.68 -6.11
C GLU A 115 -11.14 20.06 -5.61
N MET A 116 -10.74 20.51 -4.42
CA MET A 116 -11.27 21.73 -3.80
C MET A 116 -10.47 23.02 -4.10
N ASN A 117 -9.55 23.04 -5.08
CA ASN A 117 -8.77 24.25 -5.42
C ASN A 117 -8.94 24.75 -6.86
N GLN A 118 -9.66 24.02 -7.72
CA GLN A 118 -9.84 24.41 -9.12
C GLN A 118 -11.24 24.99 -9.41
N ALA A 119 -12.28 24.55 -8.68
CA ALA A 119 -13.64 25.08 -8.83
C ALA A 119 -13.75 26.55 -8.39
N THR A 120 -13.13 26.92 -7.27
CA THR A 120 -13.21 28.29 -6.72
C THR A 120 -12.53 29.33 -7.61
N GLY A 121 -11.43 28.95 -8.28
CA GLY A 121 -10.70 29.86 -9.16
C GLY A 121 -11.45 30.17 -10.46
N GLN A 122 -12.08 29.17 -11.09
CA GLN A 122 -12.80 29.37 -12.35
C GLN A 122 -14.16 30.06 -12.14
N GLU A 123 -14.88 29.72 -11.08
CA GLU A 123 -16.16 30.38 -10.74
C GLU A 123 -15.95 31.85 -10.35
N ALA A 124 -14.86 32.18 -9.64
CA ALA A 124 -14.51 33.56 -9.32
C ALA A 124 -14.21 34.40 -10.58
N LEU A 125 -13.52 33.83 -11.58
CA LEU A 125 -13.25 34.52 -12.84
C LEU A 125 -14.51 34.71 -13.69
N LEU A 126 -15.44 33.75 -13.67
CA LEU A 126 -16.74 33.90 -14.33
C LEU A 126 -17.58 35.01 -13.68
N TYR A 127 -17.63 35.08 -12.34
CA TYR A 127 -18.34 36.14 -11.62
C TYR A 127 -17.70 37.53 -11.84
N ILE A 128 -16.36 37.62 -11.81
CA ILE A 128 -15.64 38.88 -12.05
C ILE A 128 -15.85 39.36 -13.50
N SER A 129 -15.81 38.46 -14.50
CA SER A 129 -16.07 38.86 -15.88
C SER A 129 -17.51 39.34 -16.06
N GLN A 130 -18.51 38.62 -15.54
CA GLN A 130 -19.92 39.04 -15.64
C GLN A 130 -20.21 40.37 -14.93
N ARG A 131 -19.47 40.70 -13.86
CA ARG A 131 -19.66 41.95 -13.11
C ARG A 131 -18.86 43.14 -13.65
N LEU A 132 -17.82 42.92 -14.47
CA LEU A 132 -17.05 43.98 -15.11
C LEU A 132 -17.66 44.47 -16.44
N PHE A 133 -18.59 43.72 -17.03
CA PHE A 133 -19.26 44.05 -18.29
C PHE A 133 -20.72 44.56 -18.13
N VAL A 134 -21.11 44.98 -16.92
CA VAL A 134 -22.38 45.67 -16.61
C VAL A 134 -22.06 47.03 -16.00
#